data_AF-A0A1I2L2K2-F1
#
_entry.id   AF-A0A1I2L2K2-F1
#
_cell.length_a   1.000
_cell.length_b   1.000
_cell.length_c   1.000
_cell.angle_alpha   90.00
_cell.angle_beta   90.00
_cell.angle_gamma   90.00
#
_symmetry.space_group_name_H-M   'P 1'
#
loop_
_entity.id
_entity.type
_entity.pdbx_description
1 polymer ?
#
loop_
_entity_poly.entity_id
_entity_poly.type
_entity_poly.pdbx_seq_one_letter_code
_entity_poly.pdbx_strand_id
1 'polypeptide(L)'
;MRKQTKLVAVLSTAALLAIGASMTSFAATGWAEEDGTWVYYNRDGERATDQWKKSGNNWYWLNSDGEMAIDQLIEDGDNYYYVDINGVMAANQWVAIDNEDAGQDNEPDHYWYYFQANGKALKNGDNAKVALKTINGKKYAFDDEGKMLYGWVSEDNAERVDDTDGDGFKEGTYYFGGEDDGAMTVGWLQMDITYDEATNDNEIAPVFNDDEDQSRWFYFQSNGKKVQAKDGDLQKSKTINGKKYEFDQYGAMTAEWSLDVDAASKSGTRDGYSTSATNSVSAKYAEQWRYFNSVEDGSRVSKGWFKVVAAEYLNYDKYNDDEDAWYYADGSGNLYAGEFKTIKGKKYAFRNDGRMVDGLKFINDTGSGLSVIADDDDTYPFDDEDRFDENAPKLNKLGYKCYYFGDGNDGAMRTNKATVSIDGDNFSFYFEKSGGSKGAGRTGEKDDKFYQSGKLLRAGSDEKYQVVKAVDDTDSLGYVKLDDADDFVKDLGSNVTSTEVTKENISKLGLNKKVDDIKELYIINDGKGMDTDKYFLVNTSGKVIDSKSKNKDGNDFQYVVAKGGKIIGIYVED
;
A
#
# COMPACT_ATOMS: atom_id res chain seq x y z
N MET A 1 42.12 17.63 41.44
CA MET A 1 42.18 16.17 41.70
C MET A 1 41.02 15.79 42.61
N ARG A 2 39.86 15.47 42.04
CA ARG A 2 38.75 14.86 42.78
C ARG A 2 38.97 13.34 42.69
N LYS A 3 39.11 12.68 43.83
CA LYS A 3 39.02 11.22 43.90
C LYS A 3 37.59 10.84 43.51
N GLN A 4 37.40 10.28 42.32
CA GLN A 4 36.16 9.59 41.96
C GLN A 4 36.12 8.28 42.75
N THR A 5 35.16 8.17 43.66
CA THR A 5 34.80 6.92 44.32
C THR A 5 34.14 6.01 43.30
N LYS A 6 34.81 4.89 42.99
CA LYS A 6 34.37 3.83 42.08
C LYS A 6 33.15 3.10 42.66
N LEU A 7 32.12 2.90 41.83
CA LEU A 7 30.88 2.19 42.18
C LEU A 7 30.80 0.93 41.33
N VAL A 8 30.66 -0.22 41.97
CA VAL A 8 30.32 -1.49 41.30
C VAL A 8 28.84 -1.45 40.96
N ALA A 9 28.50 -1.20 39.70
CA ALA A 9 27.13 -1.30 39.21
C ALA A 9 26.82 -2.75 38.82
N VAL A 10 25.60 -3.21 39.15
CA VAL A 10 25.12 -4.57 38.88
C VAL A 10 24.08 -4.49 37.77
N LEU A 11 24.28 -5.26 36.71
CA LEU A 11 23.25 -5.47 35.71
C LEU A 11 22.07 -6.25 36.27
N SER A 12 20.88 -5.72 35.98
CA SER A 12 19.60 -6.17 36.50
C SER A 12 19.40 -7.69 36.49
N THR A 13 18.97 -8.21 37.65
CA THR A 13 18.44 -9.57 37.95
C THR A 13 19.38 -10.74 38.27
N ALA A 14 20.63 -10.49 38.64
CA ALA A 14 21.34 -11.39 39.57
C ALA A 14 22.36 -10.62 40.40
N ALA A 15 21.86 -9.78 41.31
CA ALA A 15 22.65 -9.34 42.45
C ALA A 15 22.97 -10.56 43.33
N LEU A 16 24.08 -11.26 43.05
CA LEU A 16 24.78 -11.95 44.12
C LEU A 16 25.74 -10.94 44.76
N LEU A 17 25.15 -10.14 45.65
CA LEU A 17 25.85 -9.44 46.71
C LEU A 17 26.71 -10.44 47.47
N ALA A 18 28.01 -10.43 47.19
CA ALA A 18 29.02 -10.86 48.13
C ALA A 18 30.02 -9.72 48.32
N ILE A 19 29.54 -8.54 48.78
CA ILE A 19 30.39 -7.65 49.57
C ILE A 19 30.52 -8.30 50.94
N GLY A 20 31.25 -9.43 50.98
CA GLY A 20 31.88 -9.89 52.19
C GLY A 20 33.10 -9.00 52.38
N ALA A 21 33.00 -7.99 53.23
CA ALA A 21 34.17 -7.40 53.87
C ALA A 21 34.82 -8.46 54.77
N SER A 22 35.46 -9.47 54.17
CA SER A 22 36.44 -10.28 54.86
C SER A 22 37.76 -9.57 54.69
N MET A 23 38.26 -8.94 55.76
CA MET A 23 39.68 -8.62 55.82
C MET A 23 40.44 -9.90 55.44
N THR A 24 41.20 -9.85 54.35
CA THR A 24 41.95 -11.00 53.84
C THR A 24 43.04 -11.34 54.86
N SER A 25 42.77 -12.34 55.68
CA SER A 25 43.77 -12.96 56.53
C SER A 25 44.69 -13.80 55.63
N PHE A 26 45.82 -13.23 55.20
CA PHE A 26 46.87 -14.04 54.59
C PHE A 26 47.45 -15.00 55.63
N ALA A 27 47.29 -16.30 55.42
CA ALA A 27 48.01 -17.28 56.23
C ALA A 27 49.51 -17.09 55.95
N ALA A 28 50.32 -16.95 57.01
CA ALA A 28 51.73 -16.49 56.99
C ALA A 28 52.75 -17.40 56.26
N THR A 29 52.32 -18.23 55.31
CA THR A 29 53.20 -18.98 54.41
C THR A 29 53.47 -18.16 53.15
N GLY A 30 54.55 -17.35 53.19
CA GLY A 30 55.09 -16.62 52.04
C GLY A 30 54.60 -15.19 51.88
N TRP A 31 53.38 -14.86 52.32
CA TRP A 31 52.84 -13.50 52.26
C TRP A 31 53.45 -12.57 53.33
N ALA A 32 53.90 -11.39 52.91
CA ALA A 32 54.39 -10.33 53.78
C ALA A 32 53.83 -8.98 53.31
N GLU A 33 53.68 -8.04 54.24
CA GLU A 33 53.26 -6.66 53.93
C GLU A 33 54.50 -5.75 54.01
N GLU A 34 54.78 -5.04 52.93
CA GLU A 34 55.90 -4.10 52.79
C GLU A 34 55.37 -2.77 52.27
N ASP A 35 55.65 -1.68 53.00
CA ASP A 35 55.25 -0.31 52.63
C ASP A 35 53.75 -0.12 52.29
N GLY A 36 52.88 -0.95 52.89
CA GLY A 36 51.43 -0.91 52.70
C GLY A 36 50.93 -1.74 51.51
N THR A 37 51.81 -2.49 50.85
CA THR A 37 51.49 -3.40 49.75
C THR A 37 51.86 -4.84 50.13
N TRP A 38 51.08 -5.81 49.65
CA TRP A 38 51.37 -7.22 49.89
C TRP A 38 52.37 -7.77 48.88
N VAL A 39 53.31 -8.57 49.36
CA VAL A 39 54.33 -9.26 48.56
C VAL A 39 54.33 -10.75 48.93
N TYR A 40 54.89 -11.59 48.06
CA TYR A 40 55.02 -13.01 48.32
C TYR A 40 56.45 -13.50 48.16
N TYR A 41 56.98 -14.17 49.17
CA TYR A 41 58.27 -14.85 49.16
C TYR A 41 58.09 -16.35 48.89
N ASN A 42 58.77 -16.83 47.84
CA ASN A 42 58.91 -18.24 47.54
C ASN A 42 59.75 -18.94 48.62
N ARG A 43 59.77 -20.28 48.59
CA ARG A 43 60.43 -21.09 49.64
C ARG A 43 61.95 -20.89 49.69
N ASP A 44 62.54 -20.48 48.58
CA ASP A 44 63.95 -20.07 48.43
C ASP A 44 64.23 -18.67 48.96
N GLY A 45 63.20 -17.91 49.38
CA GLY A 45 63.32 -16.54 49.88
C GLY A 45 63.33 -15.50 48.77
N GLU A 46 63.14 -15.88 47.51
CA GLU A 46 63.00 -14.93 46.40
C GLU A 46 61.58 -14.38 46.30
N ARG A 47 61.45 -13.11 45.93
CA ARG A 47 60.16 -12.46 45.73
C ARG A 47 59.50 -13.02 44.48
N ALA A 48 58.23 -13.40 44.58
CA ALA A 48 57.43 -13.82 43.44
C ALA A 48 57.06 -12.59 42.60
N THR A 49 57.41 -12.62 41.32
CA THR A 49 57.02 -11.63 40.32
C THR A 49 56.27 -12.33 39.18
N ASP A 50 55.42 -11.57 38.47
CA ASP A 50 54.64 -11.98 37.29
C ASP A 50 53.97 -13.36 37.41
N GLN A 51 53.32 -13.60 38.56
CA GLN A 51 52.70 -14.89 38.81
C GLN A 51 51.55 -14.84 39.81
N TRP A 52 50.66 -15.83 39.66
CA TRP A 52 49.55 -16.07 40.58
C TRP A 52 50.01 -16.81 41.85
N LYS A 53 49.58 -16.32 43.01
CA LYS A 53 49.71 -17.00 44.29
C LYS A 53 48.36 -17.16 44.97
N LYS A 54 48.16 -18.32 45.58
CA LYS A 54 46.91 -18.65 46.27
C LYS A 54 47.05 -18.36 47.77
N SER A 55 46.04 -17.72 48.35
CA SER A 55 45.88 -17.60 49.80
C SER A 55 44.46 -18.00 50.19
N GLY A 56 44.33 -19.01 51.04
CA GLY A 56 43.03 -19.63 51.32
C GLY A 56 42.38 -20.17 50.04
N ASN A 57 41.19 -19.66 49.71
CA ASN A 57 40.46 -20.01 48.49
C ASN A 57 40.68 -19.03 47.33
N ASN A 58 41.37 -17.91 47.58
CA ASN A 58 41.48 -16.79 46.65
C ASN A 58 42.84 -16.81 45.94
N TRP A 59 42.86 -16.24 44.74
CA TRP A 59 44.05 -16.05 43.92
C TRP A 59 44.40 -14.57 43.83
N TYR A 60 45.70 -14.29 43.84
CA TYR A 60 46.28 -12.95 43.87
C TYR A 60 47.42 -12.89 42.85
N TRP A 61 47.54 -11.79 42.13
CA TRP A 61 48.60 -11.58 41.15
C TRP A 61 49.73 -10.74 41.75
N LEU A 62 50.97 -11.18 41.58
CA LEU A 62 52.16 -10.40 41.90
C LEU A 62 52.71 -9.82 40.59
N ASN A 63 52.82 -8.50 40.49
CA ASN A 63 53.30 -7.80 39.30
C ASN A 63 54.83 -7.99 39.10
N SER A 64 55.40 -7.26 38.14
CA SER A 64 56.84 -7.31 37.81
C SER A 64 57.75 -6.88 38.96
N ASP A 65 57.26 -6.01 39.84
CA ASP A 65 57.96 -5.58 41.05
C ASP A 65 57.73 -6.54 42.23
N GLY A 66 56.86 -7.54 42.06
CA GLY A 66 56.46 -8.51 43.08
C GLY A 66 55.48 -7.94 44.11
N GLU A 67 54.81 -6.85 43.76
CA GLU A 67 53.72 -6.23 44.51
C GLU A 67 52.38 -6.85 44.10
N MET A 68 51.50 -7.06 45.07
CA MET A 68 50.16 -7.58 44.81
C MET A 68 49.34 -6.54 44.05
N ALA A 69 48.87 -6.90 42.86
CA ALA A 69 47.97 -6.06 42.10
C ALA A 69 46.59 -5.98 42.78
N ILE A 70 45.96 -4.80 42.67
CA ILE A 70 44.60 -4.53 43.15
C ILE A 70 43.87 -3.72 42.08
N ASP A 71 42.57 -3.99 41.89
CA ASP A 71 41.69 -3.26 40.99
C ASP A 71 42.28 -3.08 39.57
N GLN A 72 42.74 -4.19 38.99
CA GLN A 72 43.56 -4.18 37.77
C GLN A 72 43.23 -5.36 36.86
N LEU A 73 43.17 -5.10 35.54
CA LEU A 73 43.16 -6.11 34.49
C LEU A 73 44.59 -6.66 34.31
N ILE A 74 44.73 -7.98 34.37
CA ILE A 74 45.99 -8.70 34.29
C ILE A 74 46.02 -9.50 33.00
N GLU A 75 47.04 -9.26 32.19
CA GLU A 75 47.37 -10.08 31.03
C GLU A 75 48.40 -11.15 31.45
N ASP A 76 48.03 -12.43 31.30
CA ASP A 76 48.89 -13.57 31.60
C ASP A 76 48.81 -14.59 30.44
N GLY A 77 49.81 -14.52 29.56
CA GLY A 77 49.79 -15.16 28.25
C GLY A 77 48.61 -14.64 27.41
N ASP A 78 47.93 -15.54 26.70
CA ASP A 78 46.79 -15.15 25.83
C ASP A 78 45.47 -14.88 26.60
N ASN A 79 45.50 -14.76 27.93
CA ASN A 79 44.31 -14.68 28.78
C ASN A 79 44.32 -13.40 29.62
N TYR A 80 43.13 -12.84 29.81
CA TYR A 80 42.90 -11.74 30.73
C TYR A 80 42.23 -12.22 32.00
N TYR A 81 42.61 -11.63 33.12
CA TYR A 81 42.07 -11.85 34.45
C TYR A 81 41.85 -10.48 35.11
N TYR A 82 41.03 -10.42 36.15
CA TYR A 82 40.88 -9.18 36.92
C TYR A 82 41.01 -9.48 38.41
N VAL A 83 41.70 -8.60 39.13
CA VAL A 83 41.75 -8.61 40.59
C VAL A 83 40.95 -7.44 41.13
N ASP A 84 40.12 -7.68 42.13
CA ASP A 84 39.29 -6.64 42.75
C ASP A 84 40.13 -5.66 43.61
N ILE A 85 39.47 -4.71 44.25
CA ILE A 85 40.12 -3.73 45.15
C ILE A 85 40.85 -4.37 46.35
N ASN A 86 40.56 -5.63 46.68
CA ASN A 86 41.25 -6.40 47.72
C ASN A 86 42.33 -7.33 47.14
N GLY A 87 42.59 -7.27 45.82
CA GLY A 87 43.53 -8.14 45.11
C GLY A 87 43.01 -9.53 44.79
N VAL A 88 41.72 -9.81 45.04
CA VAL A 88 41.12 -11.13 44.82
C VAL A 88 40.73 -11.29 43.36
N MET A 89 41.19 -12.37 42.72
CA MET A 89 40.82 -12.72 41.36
C MET A 89 39.29 -12.88 41.20
N ALA A 90 38.71 -12.13 40.27
CA ALA A 90 37.32 -12.26 39.88
C ALA A 90 37.06 -13.60 39.18
N ALA A 91 35.94 -14.24 39.52
CA ALA A 91 35.48 -15.48 38.89
C ALA A 91 33.95 -15.58 38.93
N ASN A 92 33.37 -16.17 37.88
CA ASN A 92 31.92 -16.30 37.63
C ASN A 92 31.14 -14.98 37.78
N GLN A 93 31.69 -13.88 37.27
CA GLN A 93 31.07 -12.56 37.43
C GLN A 93 31.43 -11.62 36.28
N TRP A 94 30.54 -10.64 36.10
CA TRP A 94 30.77 -9.48 35.24
C TRP A 94 31.57 -8.44 36.00
N VAL A 95 32.47 -7.75 35.29
CA VAL A 95 33.25 -6.62 35.79
C VAL A 95 33.23 -5.53 34.72
N ALA A 96 32.90 -4.31 35.12
CA ALA A 96 33.07 -3.11 34.32
C ALA A 96 34.43 -2.50 34.61
N ILE A 97 35.18 -2.19 33.55
CA ILE A 97 36.52 -1.59 33.63
C ILE A 97 36.45 -0.26 32.90
N ASP A 98 36.83 0.83 33.58
CA ASP A 98 36.84 2.18 33.02
C ASP A 98 37.58 2.21 31.67
N ASN A 99 36.94 2.81 30.68
CA ASN A 99 37.57 3.06 29.39
C ASN A 99 38.41 4.34 29.49
N GLU A 100 39.71 4.24 29.18
CA GLU A 100 40.59 5.42 29.17
C GLU A 100 40.20 6.41 28.07
N ASP A 101 39.55 5.93 27.01
CA ASP A 101 39.04 6.70 25.89
C ASP A 101 37.58 7.16 26.08
N ALA A 102 37.00 6.97 27.27
CA ALA A 102 35.64 7.40 27.58
C ALA A 102 35.41 8.88 27.24
N GLY A 103 34.31 9.16 26.55
CA GLY A 103 33.94 10.51 26.08
C GLY A 103 34.56 10.90 24.74
N GLN A 104 35.34 10.01 24.10
CA GLN A 104 35.56 10.06 22.65
C GLN A 104 34.32 9.55 21.92
N ASP A 105 34.14 9.98 20.67
CA ASP A 105 32.99 9.56 19.87
C ASP A 105 32.97 8.04 19.71
N ASN A 106 31.80 7.43 19.88
CA ASN A 106 31.55 5.98 19.80
C ASN A 106 32.27 5.13 20.88
N GLU A 107 32.96 5.72 21.85
CA GLU A 107 33.62 4.97 22.93
C GLU A 107 32.72 4.84 24.16
N PRO A 108 32.57 3.63 24.75
CA PRO A 108 31.74 3.44 25.94
C PRO A 108 32.44 4.02 27.17
N ASP A 109 31.68 4.33 28.22
CA ASP A 109 32.25 4.78 29.50
C ASP A 109 33.11 3.67 30.16
N HIS A 110 32.68 2.41 30.00
CA HIS A 110 33.36 1.25 30.55
C HIS A 110 33.28 0.05 29.59
N TYR A 111 34.30 -0.79 29.62
CA TYR A 111 34.28 -2.10 28.98
C TYR A 111 33.85 -3.18 29.96
N TRP A 112 32.85 -3.96 29.56
CA TRP A 112 32.37 -5.11 30.32
C TRP A 112 33.13 -6.38 29.97
N TYR A 113 33.57 -7.12 31.00
CA TYR A 113 34.21 -8.42 30.88
C TYR A 113 33.45 -9.45 31.70
N TYR A 114 33.37 -10.69 31.23
CA TYR A 114 32.88 -11.81 32.04
C TYR A 114 34.02 -12.77 32.38
N PHE A 115 34.33 -12.89 33.66
CA PHE A 115 35.36 -13.81 34.15
C PHE A 115 34.74 -15.17 34.49
N GLN A 116 35.27 -16.23 33.88
CA GLN A 116 34.81 -17.60 34.05
C GLN A 116 35.18 -18.16 35.44
N ALA A 117 34.75 -19.39 35.74
CA ALA A 117 35.06 -20.05 37.02
C ALA A 117 36.56 -20.20 37.31
N ASN A 118 37.39 -20.24 36.27
CA ASN A 118 38.85 -20.29 36.36
C ASN A 118 39.51 -18.90 36.38
N GLY A 119 38.73 -17.83 36.42
CA GLY A 119 39.20 -16.44 36.41
C GLY A 119 39.54 -15.87 35.05
N LYS A 120 39.50 -16.66 33.97
CA LYS A 120 39.79 -16.17 32.61
C LYS A 120 38.60 -15.41 32.04
N ALA A 121 38.85 -14.26 31.43
CA ALA A 121 37.86 -13.53 30.64
C ALA A 121 37.32 -14.41 29.49
N LEU A 122 36.02 -14.30 29.20
CA LEU A 122 35.47 -14.79 27.94
C LEU A 122 35.92 -13.88 26.81
N LYS A 123 36.32 -14.49 25.69
CA LYS A 123 36.78 -13.79 24.47
C LYS A 123 36.18 -14.44 23.24
N ASN A 124 36.29 -13.77 22.09
CA ASN A 124 36.05 -14.38 20.80
C ASN A 124 37.03 -15.54 20.57
N GLY A 125 38.29 -15.37 20.97
CA GLY A 125 39.39 -16.29 20.68
C GLY A 125 39.79 -16.24 19.20
N ASP A 126 40.35 -17.32 18.66
CA ASP A 126 40.80 -17.38 17.25
C ASP A 126 39.66 -17.49 16.22
N ASN A 127 38.44 -17.13 16.59
CA ASN A 127 37.27 -17.22 15.72
C ASN A 127 37.25 -16.04 14.76
N ALA A 128 37.25 -16.32 13.45
CA ALA A 128 37.11 -15.29 12.43
C ALA A 128 35.72 -14.63 12.41
N LYS A 129 34.73 -15.16 13.13
CA LYS A 129 33.34 -14.65 13.17
C LYS A 129 32.85 -14.62 14.62
N VAL A 130 31.74 -13.93 14.84
CA VAL A 130 31.08 -13.82 16.15
C VAL A 130 30.87 -15.19 16.81
N ALA A 131 31.50 -15.40 17.97
CA ALA A 131 31.32 -16.59 18.80
C ALA A 131 30.40 -16.32 20.00
N LEU A 132 29.11 -16.64 19.86
CA LEU A 132 28.10 -16.43 20.91
C LEU A 132 28.40 -17.26 22.18
N LYS A 133 28.44 -16.59 23.34
CA LYS A 133 28.61 -17.19 24.67
C LYS A 133 27.32 -17.10 25.47
N THR A 134 26.97 -18.16 26.19
CA THR A 134 25.76 -18.17 27.04
C THR A 134 26.13 -17.92 28.50
N ILE A 135 25.56 -16.87 29.07
CA ILE A 135 25.76 -16.46 30.46
C ILE A 135 24.38 -16.25 31.06
N ASN A 136 24.05 -16.99 32.13
CA ASN A 136 22.75 -16.94 32.81
C ASN A 136 21.53 -17.03 31.86
N GLY A 137 21.64 -17.83 30.79
CA GLY A 137 20.57 -18.06 29.82
C GLY A 137 20.43 -17.01 28.71
N LYS A 138 21.15 -15.88 28.81
CA LYS A 138 21.29 -14.88 27.73
C LYS A 138 22.53 -15.17 26.88
N LYS A 139 22.55 -14.68 25.65
CA LYS A 139 23.69 -14.81 24.73
C LYS A 139 24.41 -13.47 24.58
N TYR A 140 25.74 -13.53 24.56
CA TYR A 140 26.65 -12.39 24.49
C TYR A 140 27.73 -12.68 23.46
N ALA A 141 28.40 -11.64 22.97
CA ALA A 141 29.63 -11.75 22.20
C ALA A 141 30.71 -10.88 22.85
N PHE A 142 31.96 -11.24 22.56
CA PHE A 142 33.14 -10.56 23.08
C PHE A 142 34.13 -10.43 21.93
N ASP A 143 35.00 -9.42 21.96
CA ASP A 143 36.14 -9.30 21.05
C ASP A 143 37.30 -10.23 21.46
N ASP A 144 38.45 -10.07 20.81
CA ASP A 144 39.67 -10.87 21.05
C ASP A 144 40.38 -10.54 22.37
N GLU A 145 40.17 -9.33 22.91
CA GLU A 145 40.62 -8.86 24.22
C GLU A 145 39.66 -9.28 25.36
N GLY A 146 38.42 -9.64 25.02
CA GLY A 146 37.41 -10.07 25.96
C GLY A 146 36.46 -8.96 26.43
N LYS A 147 36.50 -7.80 25.77
CA LYS A 147 35.50 -6.74 25.95
C LYS A 147 34.18 -7.23 25.34
N MET A 148 33.09 -7.03 26.07
CA MET A 148 31.75 -7.41 25.63
C MET A 148 31.31 -6.51 24.49
N LEU A 149 30.83 -7.12 23.40
CA LEU A 149 30.24 -6.40 22.29
C LEU A 149 28.81 -5.96 22.64
N TYR A 150 28.44 -4.78 22.15
CA TYR A 150 27.13 -4.17 22.29
C TYR A 150 26.77 -3.43 20.99
N GLY A 151 25.55 -2.91 20.88
CA GLY A 151 25.09 -2.19 19.70
C GLY A 151 25.09 -3.07 18.44
N TRP A 152 25.35 -2.46 17.29
CA TRP A 152 25.50 -3.17 16.02
C TRP A 152 26.83 -3.91 15.94
N VAL A 153 26.79 -5.17 15.50
CA VAL A 153 27.98 -6.02 15.36
C VAL A 153 27.97 -6.73 14.01
N SER A 154 29.11 -6.67 13.32
CA SER A 154 29.32 -7.36 12.04
C SER A 154 29.52 -8.87 12.25
N GLU A 155 28.94 -9.69 11.37
CA GLU A 155 29.12 -11.14 11.45
C GLU A 155 30.52 -11.63 11.04
N ASP A 156 31.29 -10.78 10.37
CA ASP A 156 32.50 -11.17 9.64
C ASP A 156 33.82 -10.94 10.39
N ASN A 157 33.81 -10.15 11.46
CA ASN A 157 35.01 -9.86 12.27
C ASN A 157 34.76 -9.82 13.79
N ALA A 158 33.50 -9.95 14.25
CA ALA A 158 33.16 -9.82 15.67
C ALA A 158 33.59 -8.47 16.28
N GLU A 159 33.45 -7.40 15.51
CA GLU A 159 33.71 -6.03 15.95
C GLU A 159 32.40 -5.24 16.02
N ARG A 160 32.39 -4.23 16.89
CA ARG A 160 31.32 -3.23 16.94
C ARG A 160 31.34 -2.45 15.63
N VAL A 161 30.15 -2.22 15.07
CA VAL A 161 29.97 -1.33 13.92
C VAL A 161 29.79 0.09 14.45
N ASP A 162 30.40 1.06 13.77
CA ASP A 162 30.19 2.47 14.07
C ASP A 162 28.74 2.86 13.77
N ASP A 163 28.11 3.53 14.73
CA ASP A 163 26.72 3.98 14.63
C ASP A 163 26.60 5.46 15.01
N THR A 164 27.72 6.20 14.92
CA THR A 164 27.77 7.64 15.23
C THR A 164 26.79 8.43 14.38
N ASP A 165 26.65 8.04 13.11
CA ASP A 165 25.74 8.65 12.14
C ASP A 165 24.37 7.95 12.09
N GLY A 166 24.07 7.01 13.00
CA GLY A 166 22.79 6.30 13.04
C GLY A 166 22.57 5.30 11.90
N ASP A 167 23.61 4.99 11.12
CA ASP A 167 23.55 4.12 9.94
C ASP A 167 24.27 2.77 10.13
N GLY A 168 24.69 2.44 11.35
CA GLY A 168 25.40 1.20 11.67
C GLY A 168 24.60 -0.07 11.34
N PHE A 169 23.27 0.07 11.18
CA PHE A 169 22.43 -0.97 10.64
C PHE A 169 22.78 -1.33 9.18
N LYS A 170 23.47 -0.53 8.39
CA LYS A 170 23.84 -0.92 7.01
C LYS A 170 24.85 -2.07 7.01
N GLU A 171 25.75 -2.10 7.97
CA GLU A 171 26.82 -3.12 8.09
C GLU A 171 26.53 -4.17 9.18
N GLY A 172 25.85 -3.77 10.27
CA GLY A 172 25.57 -4.61 11.42
C GLY A 172 24.64 -5.77 11.10
N THR A 173 25.03 -7.00 11.47
CA THR A 173 24.20 -8.21 11.29
C THR A 173 23.46 -8.61 12.57
N TYR A 174 24.10 -8.37 13.72
CA TYR A 174 23.56 -8.61 15.05
C TYR A 174 23.34 -7.28 15.77
N TYR A 175 22.45 -7.29 16.76
CA TYR A 175 22.30 -6.21 17.73
C TYR A 175 22.37 -6.74 19.16
N PHE A 176 23.28 -6.21 19.97
CA PHE A 176 23.57 -6.68 21.33
C PHE A 176 23.17 -5.66 22.41
N GLY A 177 22.05 -4.96 22.24
CA GLY A 177 21.57 -3.99 23.24
C GLY A 177 22.52 -2.81 23.43
N GLY A 178 22.32 -2.02 24.49
CA GLY A 178 23.23 -0.92 24.84
C GLY A 178 24.54 -1.43 25.47
N GLU A 179 25.50 -0.50 25.65
CA GLU A 179 26.81 -0.76 26.27
C GLU A 179 26.72 -1.47 27.62
N ASP A 180 25.65 -1.22 28.37
CA ASP A 180 25.41 -1.87 29.64
C ASP A 180 24.61 -3.17 29.55
N ASP A 181 23.91 -3.54 28.47
CA ASP A 181 23.17 -4.83 28.44
C ASP A 181 23.95 -5.93 27.73
N GLY A 182 24.51 -5.66 26.53
CA GLY A 182 25.29 -6.63 25.74
C GLY A 182 24.53 -7.88 25.30
N ALA A 183 23.25 -8.00 25.62
CA ALA A 183 22.48 -9.20 25.38
C ALA A 183 22.02 -9.24 23.91
N MET A 184 22.27 -10.36 23.26
CA MET A 184 21.87 -10.60 21.87
C MET A 184 20.35 -10.46 21.70
N THR A 185 19.94 -9.59 20.78
CA THR A 185 18.52 -9.35 20.47
C THR A 185 17.94 -10.48 19.63
N VAL A 186 16.69 -10.85 19.94
CA VAL A 186 15.86 -11.79 19.17
C VAL A 186 14.44 -11.26 19.12
N GLY A 187 13.80 -11.33 17.96
CA GLY A 187 12.46 -10.83 17.73
C GLY A 187 12.45 -9.42 17.14
N TRP A 188 11.35 -8.72 17.34
CA TRP A 188 11.14 -7.36 16.84
C TRP A 188 11.88 -6.33 17.70
N LEU A 189 12.55 -5.39 17.05
CA LEU A 189 13.16 -4.23 17.67
C LEU A 189 12.86 -3.00 16.80
N GLN A 190 12.32 -1.95 17.41
CA GLN A 190 12.19 -0.63 16.77
C GLN A 190 13.41 0.19 17.16
N MET A 191 13.99 0.89 16.19
CA MET A 191 15.16 1.72 16.40
C MET A 191 15.00 3.03 15.64
N ASP A 192 15.50 4.11 16.22
CA ASP A 192 15.74 5.34 15.48
C ASP A 192 17.04 5.17 14.71
N ILE A 193 17.00 5.49 13.41
CA ILE A 193 18.09 5.36 12.46
C ILE A 193 18.15 6.61 11.60
N THR A 194 19.30 6.85 10.98
CA THR A 194 19.45 7.85 9.92
C THR A 194 19.75 7.11 8.61
N TYR A 195 18.97 7.41 7.58
CA TYR A 195 18.98 6.67 6.32
C TYR A 195 18.73 7.57 5.10
N ASP A 196 19.78 8.28 4.69
CA ASP A 196 19.77 9.25 3.58
C ASP A 196 19.10 8.71 2.30
N GLU A 197 19.34 7.44 1.94
CA GLU A 197 18.82 6.84 0.71
C GLU A 197 17.29 6.74 0.69
N ALA A 198 16.63 6.74 1.85
CA ALA A 198 15.18 6.65 1.91
C ALA A 198 14.47 7.91 1.38
N THR A 199 15.10 9.09 1.46
CA THR A 199 14.52 10.37 1.01
C THR A 199 14.25 10.46 -0.50
N ASN A 200 14.73 9.46 -1.26
CA ASN A 200 14.54 9.38 -2.70
C ASN A 200 13.88 8.07 -3.15
N ASP A 201 13.45 7.22 -2.22
CA ASP A 201 12.85 5.93 -2.52
C ASP A 201 11.33 6.04 -2.63
N ASN A 202 10.83 5.96 -3.87
CA ASN A 202 9.40 5.97 -4.17
C ASN A 202 8.85 4.56 -4.46
N GLU A 203 9.67 3.52 -4.33
CA GLU A 203 9.33 2.14 -4.68
C GLU A 203 9.23 1.23 -3.45
N ILE A 204 10.17 1.35 -2.50
CA ILE A 204 10.25 0.49 -1.30
C ILE A 204 9.91 1.32 -0.07
N ALA A 205 8.68 1.14 0.43
CA ALA A 205 8.15 1.85 1.59
C ALA A 205 8.27 3.39 1.49
N PRO A 206 7.72 4.03 0.42
CA PRO A 206 7.70 5.48 0.24
C PRO A 206 7.13 6.27 1.42
N VAL A 207 6.39 5.65 2.34
CA VAL A 207 5.93 6.32 3.58
C VAL A 207 7.08 6.90 4.42
N PHE A 208 8.31 6.44 4.22
CA PHE A 208 9.50 6.93 4.91
C PHE A 208 10.35 7.89 4.06
N ASN A 209 9.85 8.42 2.94
CA ASN A 209 10.66 9.24 2.02
C ASN A 209 10.74 10.74 2.40
N ASP A 210 10.07 11.16 3.47
CA ASP A 210 10.01 12.57 3.86
C ASP A 210 11.29 13.06 4.59
N ASP A 211 11.99 12.16 5.30
CA ASP A 211 13.12 12.50 6.16
C ASP A 211 14.15 11.35 6.22
N GLU A 212 15.43 11.69 6.42
CA GLU A 212 16.52 10.74 6.66
C GLU A 212 16.44 10.13 8.06
N ASP A 213 15.96 10.88 9.06
CA ASP A 213 15.76 10.40 10.42
C ASP A 213 14.45 9.63 10.57
N GLN A 214 14.54 8.34 10.92
CA GLN A 214 13.40 7.42 10.87
C GLN A 214 13.35 6.47 12.05
N SER A 215 12.15 6.13 12.51
CA SER A 215 11.93 5.00 13.42
C SER A 215 11.54 3.75 12.64
N ARG A 216 12.46 2.79 12.50
CA ARG A 216 12.25 1.57 11.68
C ARG A 216 12.26 0.30 12.53
N TRP A 217 11.47 -0.68 12.09
CA TRP A 217 11.42 -2.01 12.70
C TRP A 217 12.42 -2.96 12.03
N PHE A 218 13.12 -3.73 12.85
CA PHE A 218 13.99 -4.83 12.45
C PHE A 218 13.50 -6.13 13.11
N TYR A 219 13.76 -7.26 12.44
CA TYR A 219 13.46 -8.57 13.02
C TYR A 219 14.72 -9.44 13.11
N PHE A 220 15.10 -9.78 14.35
CA PHE A 220 16.23 -10.64 14.65
C PHE A 220 15.78 -12.09 14.84
N GLN A 221 16.40 -13.00 14.10
CA GLN A 221 16.07 -14.41 14.15
C GLN A 221 16.57 -15.06 15.44
N SER A 222 16.18 -16.32 15.71
CA SER A 222 16.62 -17.05 16.92
C SER A 222 18.15 -17.22 17.06
N ASN A 223 18.89 -17.07 15.96
CA ASN A 223 20.35 -17.06 15.95
C ASN A 223 20.96 -15.67 16.15
N GLY A 224 20.14 -14.62 16.35
CA GLY A 224 20.56 -13.23 16.55
C GLY A 224 20.78 -12.43 15.27
N LYS A 225 20.71 -13.05 14.09
CA LYS A 225 20.90 -12.34 12.82
C LYS A 225 19.61 -11.65 12.39
N LYS A 226 19.69 -10.39 12.00
CA LYS A 226 18.54 -9.70 11.39
C LYS A 226 18.11 -10.34 10.07
N VAL A 227 16.85 -10.14 9.71
CA VAL A 227 16.33 -10.47 8.37
C VAL A 227 16.62 -9.30 7.45
N GLN A 228 17.21 -9.57 6.29
CA GLN A 228 17.50 -8.58 5.25
C GLN A 228 17.56 -9.27 3.89
N ALA A 229 17.45 -8.50 2.81
CA ALA A 229 17.73 -8.97 1.46
C ALA A 229 19.24 -9.22 1.25
N LYS A 230 19.57 -10.14 0.34
CA LYS A 230 20.94 -10.59 0.06
C LYS A 230 21.08 -10.88 -1.44
N ASP A 231 22.32 -11.06 -1.90
CA ASP A 231 22.64 -11.51 -3.26
C ASP A 231 22.11 -10.60 -4.38
N GLY A 232 21.95 -9.30 -4.10
CA GLY A 232 21.43 -8.31 -5.03
C GLY A 232 19.90 -8.17 -5.04
N ASP A 233 19.18 -8.97 -4.24
CA ASP A 233 17.75 -8.76 -3.99
C ASP A 233 17.55 -7.45 -3.21
N LEU A 234 16.51 -6.69 -3.56
CA LEU A 234 16.18 -5.43 -2.86
C LEU A 234 15.28 -5.65 -1.64
N GLN A 235 14.53 -6.75 -1.60
CA GLN A 235 13.59 -7.07 -0.52
C GLN A 235 13.62 -8.56 -0.15
N LYS A 236 13.32 -8.85 1.12
CA LYS A 236 13.26 -10.20 1.68
C LYS A 236 11.96 -10.49 2.40
N SER A 237 11.24 -11.49 1.88
CA SER A 237 10.02 -11.96 2.51
C SER A 237 10.29 -12.83 3.73
N LYS A 238 9.54 -12.60 4.81
CA LYS A 238 9.54 -13.46 6.01
C LYS A 238 8.13 -13.64 6.56
N THR A 239 7.80 -14.87 6.94
CA THR A 239 6.59 -15.14 7.74
C THR A 239 6.93 -15.17 9.22
N ILE A 240 6.27 -14.32 10.01
CA ILE A 240 6.45 -14.17 11.46
C ILE A 240 5.06 -14.28 12.09
N ASN A 241 4.87 -15.26 12.98
CA ASN A 241 3.59 -15.51 13.66
C ASN A 241 2.37 -15.62 12.71
N GLY A 242 2.56 -16.20 11.52
CA GLY A 242 1.51 -16.40 10.52
C GLY A 242 1.21 -15.19 9.64
N LYS A 243 1.86 -14.05 9.87
CA LYS A 243 1.80 -12.84 9.03
C LYS A 243 3.03 -12.75 8.13
N LYS A 244 2.89 -12.19 6.93
CA LYS A 244 4.00 -11.98 5.98
C LYS A 244 4.52 -10.54 6.10
N TYR A 245 5.83 -10.38 6.04
CA TYR A 245 6.56 -9.12 6.14
C TYR A 245 7.61 -9.08 5.04
N GLU A 246 8.01 -7.89 4.60
CA GLU A 246 9.18 -7.67 3.77
C GLU A 246 10.19 -6.79 4.51
N PHE A 247 11.47 -7.01 4.23
CA PHE A 247 12.59 -6.26 4.77
C PHE A 247 13.50 -5.85 3.62
N ASP A 248 14.02 -4.64 3.60
CA ASP A 248 14.94 -4.19 2.56
C ASP A 248 16.34 -4.83 2.66
N GLN A 249 17.27 -4.37 1.82
CA GLN A 249 18.66 -4.84 1.79
C GLN A 249 19.45 -4.60 3.08
N TYR A 250 19.05 -3.64 3.90
CA TYR A 250 19.66 -3.34 5.20
C TYR A 250 18.86 -3.92 6.37
N GLY A 251 17.72 -4.56 6.09
CA GLY A 251 16.90 -5.27 7.04
C GLY A 251 15.86 -4.41 7.74
N ALA A 252 15.63 -3.18 7.29
CA ALA A 252 14.53 -2.38 7.78
C ALA A 252 13.21 -2.87 7.17
N MET A 253 12.18 -2.98 8.00
CA MET A 253 10.87 -3.48 7.60
C MET A 253 10.21 -2.53 6.59
N THR A 254 9.57 -3.11 5.58
CA THR A 254 8.67 -2.40 4.65
C THR A 254 7.31 -2.15 5.31
N ALA A 255 6.75 -0.96 5.10
CA ALA A 255 5.41 -0.60 5.56
C ALA A 255 4.61 0.08 4.43
N GLU A 256 3.28 0.11 4.58
CA GLU A 256 2.36 0.70 3.62
C GLU A 256 2.58 0.20 2.18
N TRP A 257 2.65 1.10 1.20
CA TRP A 257 2.84 0.74 -0.19
C TRP A 257 4.27 0.25 -0.43
N SER A 258 4.43 -0.76 -1.27
CA SER A 258 5.74 -1.13 -1.81
C SER A 258 5.61 -1.90 -3.11
N LEU A 259 6.39 -1.47 -4.09
CA LEU A 259 6.56 -2.14 -5.38
C LEU A 259 7.39 -3.41 -5.19
N ASP A 260 6.96 -4.50 -5.83
CA ASP A 260 7.82 -5.66 -6.06
C ASP A 260 8.78 -5.33 -7.22
N VAL A 261 9.90 -4.70 -6.89
CA VAL A 261 10.86 -4.15 -7.86
C VAL A 261 11.40 -5.24 -8.80
N ASP A 262 11.66 -6.42 -8.27
CA ASP A 262 12.15 -7.56 -9.04
C ASP A 262 11.09 -8.04 -10.04
N ALA A 263 9.84 -8.18 -9.59
CA ALA A 263 8.75 -8.58 -10.47
C ALA A 263 8.50 -7.53 -11.55
N ALA A 264 8.46 -6.24 -11.18
CA ALA A 264 8.29 -5.12 -12.11
C ALA A 264 9.41 -5.00 -13.14
N SER A 265 10.65 -5.27 -12.73
CA SER A 265 11.82 -5.30 -13.61
C SER A 265 11.74 -6.49 -14.59
N LYS A 266 11.38 -7.68 -14.10
CA LYS A 266 11.22 -8.90 -14.93
C LYS A 266 10.07 -8.78 -15.93
N SER A 267 8.98 -8.08 -15.58
CA SER A 267 7.87 -7.80 -16.49
C SER A 267 8.13 -6.62 -17.43
N GLY A 268 9.24 -5.88 -17.24
CA GLY A 268 9.57 -4.69 -18.03
C GLY A 268 8.60 -3.52 -17.81
N THR A 269 7.96 -3.45 -16.64
CA THR A 269 6.96 -2.43 -16.31
C THR A 269 7.46 -1.37 -15.34
N ARG A 270 8.62 -1.56 -14.70
CA ARG A 270 9.14 -0.69 -13.63
C ARG A 270 9.15 0.79 -14.00
N ASP A 271 9.52 1.13 -15.22
CA ASP A 271 9.61 2.53 -15.70
C ASP A 271 8.24 3.15 -16.05
N GLY A 272 7.14 2.40 -15.89
CA GLY A 272 5.78 2.82 -16.23
C GLY A 272 5.03 3.49 -15.07
N TYR A 273 5.74 4.17 -14.17
CA TYR A 273 5.19 4.83 -13.00
C TYR A 273 4.42 6.11 -13.35
N SER A 274 3.49 6.49 -12.48
CA SER A 274 2.69 7.71 -12.62
C SER A 274 3.54 8.96 -12.43
N THR A 275 3.21 10.01 -13.16
CA THR A 275 3.79 11.36 -13.05
C THR A 275 2.70 12.41 -13.11
N SER A 276 3.00 13.66 -12.74
CA SER A 276 2.08 14.81 -12.83
C SER A 276 1.48 15.05 -14.22
N ALA A 277 2.09 14.51 -15.28
CA ALA A 277 1.58 14.61 -16.65
C ALA A 277 0.65 13.45 -17.04
N THR A 278 0.70 12.32 -16.33
CA THR A 278 0.06 11.06 -16.75
C THR A 278 -1.01 10.58 -15.78
N ASN A 279 -0.83 10.76 -14.48
CA ASN A 279 -1.77 10.45 -13.40
C ASN A 279 -2.40 9.04 -13.50
N SER A 280 -1.65 8.12 -14.10
CA SER A 280 -2.10 6.78 -14.43
C SER A 280 -0.94 5.85 -14.71
N VAL A 281 -1.20 4.56 -14.57
CA VAL A 281 -0.25 3.47 -14.86
C VAL A 281 -0.93 2.36 -15.64
N SER A 282 -0.14 1.41 -16.15
CA SER A 282 -0.68 0.17 -16.71
C SER A 282 -1.15 -0.78 -15.60
N ALA A 283 -2.17 -1.60 -15.89
CA ALA A 283 -2.65 -2.64 -14.98
C ALA A 283 -1.52 -3.58 -14.51
N LYS A 284 -0.63 -3.97 -15.43
CA LYS A 284 0.51 -4.85 -15.13
C LYS A 284 1.51 -4.24 -14.15
N TYR A 285 1.68 -2.92 -14.18
CA TYR A 285 2.53 -2.21 -13.22
C TYR A 285 1.86 -2.18 -11.85
N ALA A 286 0.58 -1.80 -11.79
CA ALA A 286 -0.20 -1.76 -10.56
C ALA A 286 -0.27 -3.14 -9.86
N GLU A 287 -0.37 -4.24 -10.62
CA GLU A 287 -0.34 -5.61 -10.09
C GLU A 287 0.93 -5.94 -9.29
N GLN A 288 2.04 -5.23 -9.50
CA GLN A 288 3.30 -5.42 -8.77
C GLN A 288 3.34 -4.67 -7.44
N TRP A 289 2.40 -3.76 -7.19
CA TRP A 289 2.29 -3.07 -5.92
C TRP A 289 1.65 -3.95 -4.86
N ARG A 290 2.12 -3.78 -3.63
CA ARG A 290 1.70 -4.52 -2.44
C ARG A 290 1.47 -3.53 -1.31
N TYR A 291 0.59 -3.88 -0.38
CA TYR A 291 0.28 -3.05 0.78
C TYR A 291 0.58 -3.79 2.09
N PHE A 292 1.28 -3.13 3.01
CA PHE A 292 1.87 -3.67 4.25
C PHE A 292 1.27 -3.08 5.53
N ASN A 293 0.00 -2.66 5.51
CA ASN A 293 -0.66 -1.96 6.62
C ASN A 293 0.18 -0.74 7.06
N SER A 294 0.15 -0.35 8.34
CA SER A 294 0.84 0.84 8.85
C SER A 294 2.31 0.57 9.21
N VAL A 295 3.04 1.65 9.50
CA VAL A 295 4.44 1.63 9.97
C VAL A 295 4.66 0.82 11.25
N GLU A 296 3.63 0.64 12.08
CA GLU A 296 3.67 -0.15 13.31
C GLU A 296 3.31 -1.63 13.11
N ASP A 297 2.47 -1.96 12.12
CA ASP A 297 2.06 -3.35 11.87
C ASP A 297 2.94 -4.04 10.83
N GLY A 298 3.24 -3.38 9.70
CA GLY A 298 4.12 -3.85 8.63
C GLY A 298 3.73 -5.15 7.93
N SER A 299 2.58 -5.76 8.28
CA SER A 299 2.21 -7.05 7.70
C SER A 299 1.51 -6.87 6.36
N ARG A 300 1.83 -7.75 5.42
CA ARG A 300 1.26 -7.73 4.08
C ARG A 300 -0.24 -8.05 4.10
N VAL A 301 -1.04 -7.17 3.51
CA VAL A 301 -2.42 -7.47 3.12
C VAL A 301 -2.39 -8.53 2.01
N SER A 302 -2.49 -9.79 2.43
CA SER A 302 -2.30 -10.95 1.54
C SER A 302 -3.57 -11.37 0.82
N LYS A 303 -4.73 -10.79 1.19
CA LYS A 303 -6.03 -10.94 0.51
C LYS A 303 -7.08 -10.03 1.14
N GLY A 304 -7.87 -9.34 0.32
CA GLY A 304 -9.05 -8.62 0.79
C GLY A 304 -9.08 -7.14 0.42
N TRP A 305 -10.14 -6.47 0.87
CA TRP A 305 -10.35 -5.04 0.69
C TRP A 305 -9.52 -4.24 1.69
N PHE A 306 -8.96 -3.12 1.23
CA PHE A 306 -8.33 -2.10 2.07
C PHE A 306 -8.54 -0.72 1.41
N LYS A 307 -8.57 0.34 2.21
CA LYS A 307 -8.83 1.71 1.75
C LYS A 307 -7.70 2.63 2.21
N VAL A 308 -7.02 3.25 1.27
CA VAL A 308 -5.81 4.06 1.50
C VAL A 308 -5.62 5.08 0.38
N VAL A 309 -4.81 6.11 0.63
CA VAL A 309 -4.30 7.01 -0.41
C VAL A 309 -3.40 6.22 -1.35
N ALA A 310 -3.41 6.56 -2.65
CA ALA A 310 -2.53 5.91 -3.62
C ALA A 310 -1.05 6.21 -3.32
N ALA A 311 -0.14 5.28 -3.62
CA ALA A 311 1.27 5.66 -3.73
C ALA A 311 1.45 6.66 -4.89
N GLU A 312 2.38 7.61 -4.75
CA GLU A 312 2.63 8.62 -5.79
C GLU A 312 2.89 7.98 -7.16
N TYR A 313 3.75 6.95 -7.19
CA TYR A 313 4.11 6.24 -8.43
C TYR A 313 2.98 5.35 -8.97
N LEU A 314 1.92 5.12 -8.20
CA LEU A 314 0.70 4.42 -8.63
C LEU A 314 -0.33 5.39 -9.20
N ASN A 315 -0.52 6.54 -8.55
CA ASN A 315 -1.33 7.66 -9.04
C ASN A 315 -0.90 8.99 -8.40
N TYR A 316 -0.28 9.87 -9.20
CA TYR A 316 0.30 11.13 -8.74
C TYR A 316 -0.76 12.11 -8.20
N ASP A 317 -1.84 12.34 -8.95
CA ASP A 317 -2.88 13.28 -8.52
C ASP A 317 -3.54 12.82 -7.22
N LYS A 318 -3.92 11.53 -7.14
CA LYS A 318 -4.63 11.01 -5.96
C LYS A 318 -3.77 10.98 -4.71
N TYR A 319 -2.46 10.81 -4.87
CA TYR A 319 -1.50 10.99 -3.79
C TYR A 319 -1.50 12.44 -3.30
N ASN A 320 -1.32 13.42 -4.20
CA ASN A 320 -1.23 14.83 -3.82
C ASN A 320 -2.55 15.43 -3.31
N ASP A 321 -3.69 14.86 -3.70
CA ASP A 321 -5.02 15.25 -3.23
C ASP A 321 -5.40 14.60 -1.89
N ASP A 322 -4.55 13.72 -1.33
CA ASP A 322 -4.85 12.89 -0.15
C ASP A 322 -6.16 12.08 -0.31
N GLU A 323 -6.47 11.66 -1.54
CA GLU A 323 -7.74 11.01 -1.86
C GLU A 323 -7.64 9.49 -1.70
N ASP A 324 -8.33 8.97 -0.69
CA ASP A 324 -8.35 7.53 -0.43
C ASP A 324 -9.28 6.76 -1.37
N ALA A 325 -8.84 5.57 -1.76
CA ALA A 325 -9.60 4.69 -2.65
C ALA A 325 -9.60 3.27 -2.12
N TRP A 326 -10.63 2.51 -2.51
CA TRP A 326 -10.69 1.08 -2.21
C TRP A 326 -9.83 0.29 -3.19
N TYR A 327 -9.01 -0.61 -2.67
CA TYR A 327 -8.20 -1.57 -3.41
C TYR A 327 -8.54 -2.99 -2.95
N TYR A 328 -8.18 -3.98 -3.78
CA TYR A 328 -8.32 -5.39 -3.40
C TYR A 328 -7.03 -6.15 -3.69
N ALA A 329 -6.50 -6.79 -2.65
CA ALA A 329 -5.41 -7.76 -2.79
C ALA A 329 -5.99 -9.16 -3.08
N ASP A 330 -5.44 -9.82 -4.09
CA ASP A 330 -5.76 -11.21 -4.44
C ASP A 330 -5.17 -12.20 -3.41
N GLY A 331 -5.31 -13.51 -3.64
CA GLY A 331 -4.78 -14.53 -2.70
C GLY A 331 -3.25 -14.63 -2.65
N SER A 332 -2.55 -13.99 -3.58
CA SER A 332 -1.09 -13.87 -3.61
C SER A 332 -0.61 -12.55 -3.00
N GLY A 333 -1.54 -11.64 -2.70
CA GLY A 333 -1.27 -10.29 -2.20
C GLY A 333 -0.95 -9.28 -3.30
N ASN A 334 -1.33 -9.54 -4.56
CA ASN A 334 -1.18 -8.63 -5.70
C ASN A 334 -2.49 -7.86 -5.89
N LEU A 335 -2.43 -6.64 -6.43
CA LEU A 335 -3.64 -5.86 -6.71
C LEU A 335 -4.47 -6.48 -7.83
N TYR A 336 -5.80 -6.38 -7.72
CA TYR A 336 -6.65 -6.39 -8.92
C TYR A 336 -6.58 -5.03 -9.61
N ALA A 337 -6.20 -5.02 -10.89
CA ALA A 337 -6.04 -3.80 -11.66
C ALA A 337 -6.46 -4.01 -13.11
N GLY A 338 -7.14 -3.01 -13.68
CA GLY A 338 -7.54 -2.98 -15.08
C GLY A 338 -8.47 -4.13 -15.50
N GLU A 339 -9.36 -4.56 -14.61
CA GLU A 339 -10.21 -5.71 -14.90
C GLU A 339 -11.52 -5.76 -14.10
N PHE A 340 -12.46 -6.60 -14.57
CA PHE A 340 -13.66 -6.95 -13.83
C PHE A 340 -13.45 -8.22 -12.99
N LYS A 341 -13.80 -8.19 -11.70
CA LYS A 341 -13.68 -9.35 -10.81
C LYS A 341 -14.95 -9.67 -10.05
N THR A 342 -15.15 -10.95 -9.74
CA THR A 342 -16.21 -11.40 -8.85
C THR A 342 -15.64 -11.71 -7.47
N ILE A 343 -16.06 -10.97 -6.46
CA ILE A 343 -15.63 -11.11 -5.07
C ILE A 343 -16.87 -11.44 -4.23
N LYS A 344 -16.86 -12.61 -3.58
CA LYS A 344 -17.97 -13.09 -2.74
C LYS A 344 -19.35 -13.00 -3.45
N GLY A 345 -19.40 -13.31 -4.75
CA GLY A 345 -20.63 -13.33 -5.55
C GLY A 345 -21.08 -11.98 -6.12
N LYS A 346 -20.46 -10.87 -5.73
CA LYS A 346 -20.67 -9.54 -6.32
C LYS A 346 -19.60 -9.26 -7.37
N LYS A 347 -19.95 -8.56 -8.45
CA LYS A 347 -19.00 -8.18 -9.52
C LYS A 347 -18.57 -6.73 -9.33
N TYR A 348 -17.29 -6.47 -9.52
CA TYR A 348 -16.59 -5.19 -9.35
C TYR A 348 -15.75 -4.92 -10.60
N ALA A 349 -15.33 -3.67 -10.79
CA ALA A 349 -14.30 -3.28 -11.74
C ALA A 349 -13.19 -2.52 -11.01
N PHE A 350 -11.96 -2.67 -11.50
CA PHE A 350 -10.79 -1.98 -10.99
C PHE A 350 -10.12 -1.21 -12.13
N ARG A 351 -9.81 0.06 -11.88
CA ARG A 351 -9.03 0.92 -12.78
C ARG A 351 -7.63 0.34 -12.96
N ASN A 352 -6.87 0.83 -13.95
CA ASN A 352 -5.52 0.31 -14.23
C ASN A 352 -4.53 0.55 -13.08
N ASP A 353 -4.78 1.53 -12.21
CA ASP A 353 -4.02 1.78 -10.98
C ASP A 353 -4.53 0.96 -9.77
N GLY A 354 -5.49 0.05 -9.98
CA GLY A 354 -6.02 -0.83 -8.95
C GLY A 354 -7.15 -0.24 -8.10
N ARG A 355 -7.51 1.04 -8.29
CA ARG A 355 -8.65 1.64 -7.58
C ARG A 355 -9.97 1.00 -8.01
N MET A 356 -10.82 0.69 -7.04
CA MET A 356 -12.18 0.21 -7.29
C MET A 356 -12.99 1.27 -8.03
N VAL A 357 -13.78 0.83 -9.01
CA VAL A 357 -14.72 1.70 -9.72
C VAL A 357 -16.05 1.75 -8.97
N ASP A 358 -16.55 2.96 -8.73
CA ASP A 358 -17.90 3.25 -8.24
C ASP A 358 -18.68 4.17 -9.20
N GLY A 359 -19.96 4.42 -8.89
CA GLY A 359 -20.79 5.33 -9.66
C GLY A 359 -21.21 4.81 -11.04
N LEU A 360 -21.77 5.71 -11.85
CA LEU A 360 -22.06 5.47 -13.26
C LEU A 360 -20.78 5.75 -14.07
N LYS A 361 -20.37 4.81 -14.92
CA LYS A 361 -19.12 4.92 -15.70
C LYS A 361 -19.27 4.31 -17.07
N PHE A 362 -18.61 4.89 -18.06
CA PHE A 362 -18.43 4.26 -19.37
C PHE A 362 -17.09 3.55 -19.41
N ILE A 363 -17.11 2.24 -19.69
CA ILE A 363 -15.92 1.39 -19.64
C ILE A 363 -15.73 0.70 -20.99
N ASN A 364 -14.50 0.79 -21.50
CA ASN A 364 -14.00 -0.01 -22.62
C ASN A 364 -12.89 -0.95 -22.12
N ASP A 365 -13.10 -2.25 -22.31
CA ASP A 365 -12.14 -3.29 -21.97
C ASP A 365 -11.18 -3.48 -23.14
N THR A 366 -9.92 -3.07 -22.96
CA THR A 366 -8.90 -3.11 -24.01
C THR A 366 -8.22 -4.48 -24.10
N GLY A 367 -8.55 -5.41 -23.20
CA GLY A 367 -7.89 -6.71 -23.03
C GLY A 367 -6.58 -6.65 -22.24
N SER A 368 -5.96 -5.48 -22.08
CA SER A 368 -4.79 -5.26 -21.23
C SER A 368 -5.03 -4.27 -20.09
N GLY A 369 -6.27 -3.80 -19.94
CA GLY A 369 -6.71 -2.86 -18.92
C GLY A 369 -8.14 -2.37 -19.19
N LEU A 370 -8.62 -1.46 -18.33
CA LEU A 370 -9.89 -0.77 -18.52
C LEU A 370 -9.65 0.71 -18.80
N SER A 371 -10.19 1.20 -19.91
CA SER A 371 -10.41 2.65 -20.09
C SER A 371 -11.73 3.01 -19.42
N VAL A 372 -11.71 3.95 -18.49
CA VAL A 372 -12.86 4.29 -17.64
C VAL A 372 -13.11 5.79 -17.71
N ILE A 373 -14.23 6.18 -18.31
CA ILE A 373 -14.70 7.57 -18.40
C ILE A 373 -15.64 7.84 -17.23
N ALA A 374 -15.34 8.91 -16.49
CA ALA A 374 -16.15 9.41 -15.39
C ALA A 374 -17.18 10.45 -15.87
N ASP A 375 -18.16 10.74 -15.03
CA ASP A 375 -19.28 11.64 -15.29
C ASP A 375 -18.84 13.10 -15.50
N ASP A 376 -17.73 13.48 -14.89
CA ASP A 376 -17.07 14.79 -14.98
C ASP A 376 -15.94 14.84 -16.02
N ASP A 377 -15.87 13.89 -16.96
CA ASP A 377 -14.85 13.87 -18.02
C ASP A 377 -14.89 15.14 -18.89
N ASP A 378 -13.73 15.74 -19.15
CA ASP A 378 -13.61 17.00 -19.90
C ASP A 378 -14.14 16.91 -21.34
N THR A 379 -14.09 15.73 -21.97
CA THR A 379 -14.45 15.55 -23.38
C THR A 379 -15.85 14.97 -23.55
N TYR A 380 -16.22 14.01 -22.71
CA TYR A 380 -17.51 13.31 -22.77
C TYR A 380 -18.21 13.35 -21.41
N PRO A 381 -18.54 14.53 -20.87
CA PRO A 381 -19.23 14.62 -19.60
C PRO A 381 -20.64 14.00 -19.69
N PHE A 382 -21.14 13.51 -18.57
CA PHE A 382 -22.49 12.95 -18.43
C PHE A 382 -23.04 13.12 -17.00
N ASP A 383 -22.63 14.20 -16.35
CA ASP A 383 -23.02 14.64 -15.01
C ASP A 383 -24.46 15.15 -14.92
N ASP A 384 -25.08 15.52 -16.05
CA ASP A 384 -26.50 15.87 -16.19
C ASP A 384 -27.22 15.03 -17.29
N GLU A 385 -28.55 15.13 -17.37
CA GLU A 385 -29.35 14.35 -18.34
C GLU A 385 -29.02 14.70 -19.80
N ASP A 386 -28.86 15.98 -20.12
CA ASP A 386 -28.67 16.44 -21.50
C ASP A 386 -27.30 15.98 -22.02
N ARG A 387 -26.26 16.15 -21.20
CA ARG A 387 -24.90 15.66 -21.49
C ARG A 387 -24.86 14.15 -21.59
N PHE A 388 -25.58 13.42 -20.74
CA PHE A 388 -25.70 11.97 -20.88
C PHE A 388 -26.35 11.60 -22.23
N ASP A 389 -27.48 12.23 -22.58
CA ASP A 389 -28.21 11.94 -23.81
C ASP A 389 -27.38 12.30 -25.07
N GLU A 390 -26.54 13.33 -24.99
CA GLU A 390 -25.63 13.74 -26.05
C GLU A 390 -24.42 12.79 -26.20
N ASN A 391 -23.76 12.44 -25.10
CA ASN A 391 -22.45 11.78 -25.15
C ASN A 391 -22.53 10.25 -25.09
N ALA A 392 -23.62 9.68 -24.55
CA ALA A 392 -23.78 8.22 -24.49
C ALA A 392 -23.74 7.55 -25.87
N PRO A 393 -24.42 8.05 -26.93
CA PRO A 393 -24.31 7.49 -28.28
C PRO A 393 -22.89 7.60 -28.87
N LYS A 394 -22.16 8.70 -28.57
CA LYS A 394 -20.78 8.91 -29.03
C LYS A 394 -19.82 7.91 -28.38
N LEU A 395 -19.93 7.74 -27.06
CA LEU A 395 -19.15 6.75 -26.31
C LEU A 395 -19.44 5.31 -26.78
N ASN A 396 -20.70 4.99 -27.07
CA ASN A 396 -21.07 3.71 -27.67
C ASN A 396 -20.39 3.50 -29.03
N LYS A 397 -20.28 4.54 -29.87
CA LYS A 397 -19.58 4.47 -31.16
C LYS A 397 -18.09 4.18 -30.98
N LEU A 398 -17.48 4.72 -29.93
CA LEU A 398 -16.10 4.47 -29.51
C LEU A 398 -15.91 3.10 -28.82
N GLY A 399 -16.96 2.30 -28.68
CA GLY A 399 -16.90 0.95 -28.10
C GLY A 399 -17.05 0.89 -26.58
N TYR A 400 -17.26 2.03 -25.91
CA TYR A 400 -17.54 2.05 -24.48
C TYR A 400 -18.95 1.51 -24.18
N LYS A 401 -19.09 0.93 -23.00
CA LYS A 401 -20.38 0.49 -22.46
C LYS A 401 -20.61 1.14 -21.12
N CYS A 402 -21.83 1.59 -20.85
CA CYS A 402 -22.20 2.16 -19.56
C CYS A 402 -22.37 1.06 -18.50
N TYR A 403 -21.86 1.26 -17.29
CA TYR A 403 -22.02 0.39 -16.13
C TYR A 403 -22.33 1.23 -14.91
N TYR A 404 -23.01 0.64 -13.92
CA TYR A 404 -23.29 1.30 -12.65
C TYR A 404 -22.83 0.43 -11.48
N PHE A 405 -22.00 0.99 -10.60
CA PHE A 405 -21.36 0.29 -9.48
C PHE A 405 -21.86 0.73 -8.11
N GLY A 406 -22.99 1.45 -8.05
CA GLY A 406 -23.48 1.99 -6.77
C GLY A 406 -22.67 3.22 -6.34
N ASP A 407 -22.40 3.33 -5.05
CA ASP A 407 -21.60 4.40 -4.46
C ASP A 407 -20.19 3.90 -4.07
N GLY A 408 -19.34 4.81 -3.60
CA GLY A 408 -17.97 4.51 -3.13
C GLY A 408 -17.87 3.56 -1.93
N ASN A 409 -19.00 3.17 -1.31
CA ASN A 409 -19.01 2.20 -0.20
C ASN A 409 -19.37 0.78 -0.65
N ASP A 410 -20.16 0.62 -1.73
CA ASP A 410 -20.54 -0.69 -2.25
C ASP A 410 -19.67 -1.14 -3.41
N GLY A 411 -19.42 -0.27 -4.41
CA GLY A 411 -18.68 -0.59 -5.65
C GLY A 411 -19.20 -1.78 -6.47
N ALA A 412 -20.32 -2.37 -6.07
CA ALA A 412 -20.84 -3.59 -6.64
C ALA A 412 -21.68 -3.28 -7.88
N MET A 413 -21.25 -3.83 -9.01
CA MET A 413 -21.89 -3.68 -10.31
C MET A 413 -23.37 -4.11 -10.26
N ARG A 414 -24.27 -3.20 -10.62
CA ARG A 414 -25.70 -3.44 -10.74
C ARG A 414 -26.02 -4.19 -12.03
N THR A 415 -27.10 -4.96 -11.97
CA THR A 415 -27.69 -5.65 -13.13
C THR A 415 -29.21 -5.51 -13.07
N ASN A 416 -29.90 -5.79 -14.16
CA ASN A 416 -31.35 -5.61 -14.31
C ASN A 416 -31.77 -4.12 -14.23
N LYS A 417 -33.08 -3.88 -14.06
CA LYS A 417 -33.64 -2.57 -13.77
C LYS A 417 -33.01 -1.99 -12.50
N ALA A 418 -32.50 -0.76 -12.61
CA ALA A 418 -31.94 0.01 -11.50
C ALA A 418 -32.35 1.47 -11.65
N THR A 419 -32.39 2.19 -10.53
CA THR A 419 -32.50 3.65 -10.53
C THR A 419 -31.12 4.24 -10.37
N VAL A 420 -30.77 5.20 -11.21
CA VAL A 420 -29.50 5.93 -11.16
C VAL A 420 -29.83 7.41 -10.99
N SER A 421 -29.17 8.06 -10.04
CA SER A 421 -29.25 9.51 -9.87
C SER A 421 -28.21 10.18 -10.75
N ILE A 422 -28.62 11.18 -11.53
CA ILE A 422 -27.75 12.04 -12.35
C ILE A 422 -28.18 13.48 -12.03
N ASP A 423 -27.27 14.33 -11.58
CA ASP A 423 -27.57 15.69 -11.05
C ASP A 423 -28.76 15.75 -10.05
N GLY A 424 -28.87 14.76 -9.16
CA GLY A 424 -29.97 14.67 -8.19
C GLY A 424 -31.31 14.13 -8.74
N ASP A 425 -31.45 14.01 -10.05
CA ASP A 425 -32.64 13.45 -10.71
C ASP A 425 -32.53 11.94 -10.92
N ASN A 426 -33.66 11.24 -10.76
CA ASN A 426 -33.71 9.79 -10.78
C ASN A 426 -34.16 9.24 -12.13
N PHE A 427 -33.28 8.49 -12.77
CA PHE A 427 -33.51 7.88 -14.08
C PHE A 427 -33.60 6.36 -13.97
N SER A 428 -34.51 5.78 -14.76
CA SER A 428 -34.65 4.32 -14.87
C SER A 428 -33.64 3.77 -15.85
N PHE A 429 -32.78 2.88 -15.37
CA PHE A 429 -31.80 2.17 -16.18
C PHE A 429 -32.13 0.67 -16.31
N TYR A 430 -31.67 0.04 -17.38
CA TYR A 430 -31.61 -1.41 -17.53
C TYR A 430 -30.19 -1.86 -17.86
N PHE A 431 -29.62 -2.68 -16.99
CA PHE A 431 -28.32 -3.32 -17.16
C PHE A 431 -28.47 -4.80 -17.45
N GLU A 432 -27.68 -5.35 -18.39
CA GLU A 432 -27.81 -6.74 -18.83
C GLU A 432 -27.53 -7.74 -17.69
N LYS A 433 -28.35 -8.79 -17.58
CA LYS A 433 -28.29 -9.77 -16.47
C LYS A 433 -27.21 -10.85 -16.63
N SER A 434 -26.86 -11.16 -17.87
CA SER A 434 -26.08 -12.34 -18.23
C SER A 434 -25.39 -12.18 -19.58
N GLY A 435 -24.51 -13.12 -19.92
CA GLY A 435 -23.76 -13.11 -21.18
C GLY A 435 -22.54 -12.20 -21.14
N GLY A 436 -21.88 -12.03 -22.29
CA GLY A 436 -20.65 -11.23 -22.43
C GLY A 436 -20.83 -9.74 -22.10
N SER A 437 -22.06 -9.23 -22.15
CA SER A 437 -22.40 -7.85 -21.79
C SER A 437 -22.99 -7.72 -20.37
N LYS A 438 -22.88 -8.74 -19.50
CA LYS A 438 -23.45 -8.67 -18.14
C LYS A 438 -22.98 -7.42 -17.40
N GLY A 439 -23.95 -6.61 -16.96
CA GLY A 439 -23.77 -5.33 -16.28
C GLY A 439 -23.76 -4.12 -17.19
N ALA A 440 -23.57 -4.30 -18.49
CA ALA A 440 -23.59 -3.19 -19.44
C ALA A 440 -25.02 -2.66 -19.60
N GLY A 441 -25.15 -1.34 -19.72
CA GLY A 441 -26.39 -0.66 -20.03
C GLY A 441 -26.89 -1.07 -21.41
N ARG A 442 -28.19 -1.37 -21.50
CA ARG A 442 -28.83 -1.74 -22.77
C ARG A 442 -28.88 -0.56 -23.73
N THR A 443 -28.40 -0.77 -24.95
CA THR A 443 -28.77 0.06 -26.10
C THR A 443 -29.69 -0.76 -26.99
N GLY A 444 -30.95 -0.34 -27.10
CA GLY A 444 -32.00 -1.04 -27.84
C GLY A 444 -33.19 -1.48 -27.00
N GLU A 445 -34.02 -2.32 -27.59
CA GLU A 445 -35.29 -2.72 -27.01
C GLU A 445 -35.12 -3.72 -25.84
N LYS A 446 -35.96 -3.55 -24.82
CA LYS A 446 -36.18 -4.47 -23.71
C LYS A 446 -37.57 -4.24 -23.08
N ASP A 447 -38.37 -5.29 -22.94
CA ASP A 447 -39.71 -5.25 -22.34
C ASP A 447 -40.62 -4.16 -22.95
N ASP A 448 -40.69 -4.09 -24.29
CA ASP A 448 -41.45 -3.11 -25.08
C ASP A 448 -41.07 -1.63 -24.82
N LYS A 449 -39.85 -1.41 -24.32
CA LYS A 449 -39.24 -0.09 -24.09
C LYS A 449 -37.86 -0.03 -24.72
N PHE A 450 -37.42 1.16 -25.08
CA PHE A 450 -36.10 1.37 -25.65
C PHE A 450 -35.17 2.05 -24.64
N TYR A 451 -33.90 1.69 -24.71
CA TYR A 451 -32.87 2.19 -23.82
C TYR A 451 -31.68 2.69 -24.63
N GLN A 452 -31.04 3.76 -24.17
CA GLN A 452 -29.75 4.24 -24.66
C GLN A 452 -28.72 4.09 -23.55
N SER A 453 -27.71 3.25 -23.75
CA SER A 453 -26.63 2.98 -22.80
C SER A 453 -27.16 2.67 -21.39
N GLY A 454 -28.30 1.98 -21.33
CA GLY A 454 -29.00 1.62 -20.12
C GLY A 454 -30.10 2.60 -19.72
N LYS A 455 -30.05 3.89 -20.05
CA LYS A 455 -31.09 4.88 -19.67
C LYS A 455 -32.37 4.66 -20.47
N LEU A 456 -33.53 4.67 -19.81
CA LEU A 456 -34.83 4.52 -20.47
C LEU A 456 -35.13 5.74 -21.34
N LEU A 457 -35.40 5.51 -22.63
CA LEU A 457 -35.88 6.54 -23.53
C LEU A 457 -37.38 6.75 -23.29
N ARG A 458 -37.73 7.95 -22.82
CA ARG A 458 -39.10 8.40 -22.57
C ARG A 458 -39.21 9.88 -22.90
N ALA A 459 -40.43 10.33 -23.17
CA ALA A 459 -40.70 11.76 -23.28
C ALA A 459 -40.57 12.43 -21.91
N GLY A 460 -40.11 13.69 -21.88
CA GLY A 460 -40.22 14.53 -20.70
C GLY A 460 -41.69 14.81 -20.33
N SER A 461 -41.92 15.24 -19.09
CA SER A 461 -43.27 15.48 -18.59
C SER A 461 -43.99 16.58 -19.36
N ASP A 462 -43.23 17.58 -19.83
CA ASP A 462 -43.76 18.75 -20.51
C ASP A 462 -44.02 18.42 -21.99
N GLU A 463 -43.12 17.69 -22.64
CA GLU A 463 -43.23 17.26 -24.04
C GLU A 463 -44.33 16.23 -24.23
N LYS A 464 -44.60 15.36 -23.24
CA LYS A 464 -45.58 14.25 -23.24
C LYS A 464 -45.30 13.13 -24.24
N TYR A 465 -44.92 13.46 -25.46
CA TYR A 465 -44.51 12.58 -26.54
C TYR A 465 -43.30 13.16 -27.26
N GLN A 466 -42.31 12.32 -27.53
CA GLN A 466 -41.11 12.69 -28.28
C GLN A 466 -40.77 11.60 -29.28
N VAL A 467 -40.16 12.01 -30.39
CA VAL A 467 -39.65 11.10 -31.40
C VAL A 467 -38.25 10.66 -31.00
N VAL A 468 -38.01 9.36 -31.03
CA VAL A 468 -36.67 8.78 -30.90
C VAL A 468 -36.17 8.40 -32.27
N LYS A 469 -34.93 8.77 -32.56
CA LYS A 469 -34.21 8.45 -33.78
C LYS A 469 -33.10 7.44 -33.49
N ALA A 470 -33.04 6.35 -34.26
CA ALA A 470 -31.88 5.47 -34.27
C ALA A 470 -30.73 6.12 -35.06
N VAL A 471 -29.53 6.09 -34.49
CA VAL A 471 -28.30 6.64 -35.07
C VAL A 471 -27.24 5.55 -35.20
N ASP A 472 -26.63 5.48 -36.38
CA ASP A 472 -25.41 4.72 -36.67
C ASP A 472 -24.68 5.46 -37.79
N ASP A 473 -24.03 6.54 -37.41
CA ASP A 473 -23.25 7.40 -38.30
C ASP A 473 -21.77 7.36 -37.88
N THR A 474 -20.95 8.31 -38.32
CA THR A 474 -19.51 8.32 -38.00
C THR A 474 -19.25 8.61 -36.52
N ASP A 475 -20.16 9.32 -35.86
CA ASP A 475 -19.92 9.95 -34.57
C ASP A 475 -20.75 9.31 -33.45
N SER A 476 -21.90 8.72 -33.79
CA SER A 476 -22.88 8.21 -32.82
C SER A 476 -23.41 6.82 -33.17
N LEU A 477 -23.66 6.01 -32.13
CA LEU A 477 -24.28 4.70 -32.22
C LEU A 477 -25.34 4.51 -31.12
N GLY A 478 -26.58 4.24 -31.52
CA GLY A 478 -27.70 3.97 -30.62
C GLY A 478 -28.93 4.78 -30.96
N TYR A 479 -29.41 5.58 -30.00
CA TYR A 479 -30.66 6.34 -30.10
C TYR A 479 -30.51 7.74 -29.51
N VAL A 480 -31.14 8.71 -30.15
CA VAL A 480 -31.26 10.10 -29.67
C VAL A 480 -32.73 10.51 -29.62
N LYS A 481 -33.11 11.36 -28.65
CA LYS A 481 -34.41 12.02 -28.64
C LYS A 481 -34.32 13.26 -29.54
N LEU A 482 -35.40 13.55 -30.25
CA LEU A 482 -35.59 14.84 -30.90
C LEU A 482 -36.41 15.72 -29.95
N ASP A 483 -36.00 16.98 -29.82
CA ASP A 483 -36.52 17.89 -28.79
C ASP A 483 -38.03 18.09 -28.97
N ASP A 484 -38.46 18.35 -30.20
CA ASP A 484 -39.86 18.58 -30.53
C ASP A 484 -40.24 18.15 -31.97
N ALA A 485 -41.47 18.47 -32.36
CA ALA A 485 -42.00 18.20 -33.69
C ALA A 485 -41.25 18.94 -34.80
N ASP A 486 -40.78 20.16 -34.54
CA ASP A 486 -40.05 20.97 -35.52
C ASP A 486 -38.69 20.34 -35.82
N ASP A 487 -37.98 19.87 -34.80
CA ASP A 487 -36.72 19.16 -34.98
C ASP A 487 -36.90 17.83 -35.71
N PHE A 488 -37.99 17.11 -35.45
CA PHE A 488 -38.33 15.94 -36.25
C PHE A 488 -38.61 16.28 -37.72
N VAL A 489 -39.37 17.35 -38.00
CA VAL A 489 -39.62 17.81 -39.37
C VAL A 489 -38.31 18.22 -40.06
N LYS A 490 -37.41 18.94 -39.37
CA LYS A 490 -36.09 19.30 -39.89
C LYS A 490 -35.25 18.06 -40.21
N ASP A 491 -35.21 17.09 -39.30
CA ASP A 491 -34.40 15.87 -39.46
C ASP A 491 -34.88 14.97 -40.62
N LEU A 492 -36.19 14.96 -40.90
CA LEU A 492 -36.76 14.24 -42.03
C LEU A 492 -36.32 14.80 -43.40
N GLY A 493 -35.99 16.09 -43.47
CA GLY A 493 -35.55 16.77 -44.69
C GLY A 493 -36.55 16.61 -45.84
N SER A 494 -36.12 16.04 -46.96
CA SER A 494 -36.97 15.84 -48.13
C SER A 494 -38.06 14.77 -47.97
N ASN A 495 -38.06 14.01 -46.86
CA ASN A 495 -39.06 12.98 -46.59
C ASN A 495 -40.35 13.53 -45.97
N VAL A 496 -40.40 14.81 -45.62
CA VAL A 496 -41.59 15.49 -45.13
C VAL A 496 -41.99 16.61 -46.07
N THR A 497 -43.29 16.81 -46.25
CA THR A 497 -43.81 17.93 -47.02
C THR A 497 -44.76 18.71 -46.14
N SER A 498 -44.47 19.99 -45.92
CA SER A 498 -45.45 20.96 -45.45
C SER A 498 -46.42 21.23 -46.60
N THR A 499 -47.72 21.00 -46.37
CA THR A 499 -48.73 21.04 -47.43
C THR A 499 -49.88 21.95 -47.06
N GLU A 500 -50.55 22.49 -48.09
CA GLU A 500 -51.83 23.16 -47.89
C GLU A 500 -52.84 22.20 -47.25
N VAL A 501 -53.59 22.73 -46.27
CA VAL A 501 -54.61 21.98 -45.55
C VAL A 501 -55.81 21.77 -46.47
N THR A 502 -55.88 20.61 -47.10
CA THR A 502 -56.99 20.21 -47.98
C THR A 502 -57.61 18.91 -47.49
N LYS A 503 -58.88 18.66 -47.83
CA LYS A 503 -59.54 17.37 -47.50
C LYS A 503 -58.77 16.16 -48.04
N GLU A 504 -58.15 16.30 -49.21
CA GLU A 504 -57.33 15.25 -49.81
C GLU A 504 -56.11 14.94 -48.93
N ASN A 505 -55.34 15.96 -48.56
CA ASN A 505 -54.14 15.81 -47.72
C ASN A 505 -54.46 15.29 -46.31
N ILE A 506 -55.55 15.74 -45.69
CA ILE A 506 -56.03 15.22 -44.39
C ILE A 506 -56.39 13.73 -44.49
N SER A 507 -57.03 13.33 -45.59
CA SER A 507 -57.45 11.93 -45.79
C SER A 507 -56.27 10.97 -45.97
N LYS A 508 -55.12 11.44 -46.49
CA LYS A 508 -53.87 10.65 -46.58
C LYS A 508 -53.38 10.19 -45.22
N LEU A 509 -53.62 10.98 -44.17
CA LEU A 509 -53.29 10.62 -42.78
C LEU A 509 -54.39 9.79 -42.09
N GLY A 510 -55.47 9.45 -42.80
CA GLY A 510 -56.61 8.74 -42.23
C GLY A 510 -57.37 9.55 -41.17
N LEU A 511 -57.31 10.88 -41.25
CA LEU A 511 -57.98 11.81 -40.35
C LEU A 511 -59.39 12.17 -40.87
N ASN A 512 -60.32 12.42 -39.95
CA ASN A 512 -61.67 12.91 -40.24
C ASN A 512 -61.88 14.25 -39.52
N LYS A 513 -61.11 15.26 -39.91
CA LYS A 513 -61.12 16.63 -39.37
C LYS A 513 -61.59 17.61 -40.45
N LYS A 514 -62.19 18.73 -40.06
CA LYS A 514 -62.51 19.79 -41.03
C LYS A 514 -61.22 20.52 -41.39
N VAL A 515 -61.21 21.12 -42.58
CA VAL A 515 -60.07 21.92 -43.06
C VAL A 515 -59.81 23.09 -42.10
N ASP A 516 -60.87 23.78 -41.69
CA ASP A 516 -60.78 24.93 -40.78
C ASP A 516 -60.37 24.57 -39.33
N ASP A 517 -60.26 23.28 -38.98
CA ASP A 517 -59.82 22.84 -37.65
C ASP A 517 -58.32 22.55 -37.59
N ILE A 518 -57.60 22.67 -38.72
CA ILE A 518 -56.17 22.36 -38.84
C ILE A 518 -55.42 23.59 -39.31
N LYS A 519 -54.52 24.07 -38.46
CA LYS A 519 -53.67 25.24 -38.72
C LYS A 519 -52.46 24.86 -39.58
N GLU A 520 -51.83 23.74 -39.25
CA GLU A 520 -50.59 23.28 -39.87
C GLU A 520 -50.65 21.78 -40.16
N LEU A 521 -50.08 21.35 -41.29
CA LEU A 521 -50.13 19.95 -41.73
C LEU A 521 -48.82 19.52 -42.42
N TYR A 522 -48.19 18.51 -41.84
CA TYR A 522 -46.99 17.86 -42.34
C TYR A 522 -47.30 16.41 -42.70
N ILE A 523 -47.01 16.02 -43.95
CA ILE A 523 -47.19 14.65 -44.44
C ILE A 523 -45.82 14.01 -44.63
N ILE A 524 -45.61 12.86 -43.97
CA ILE A 524 -44.33 12.15 -44.00
C ILE A 524 -44.41 11.04 -45.06
N ASN A 525 -43.53 11.13 -46.06
CA ASN A 525 -43.39 10.16 -47.15
C ASN A 525 -44.74 9.82 -47.81
N ASP A 526 -45.50 10.86 -48.16
CA ASP A 526 -46.86 10.77 -48.74
C ASP A 526 -47.84 9.90 -47.91
N GLY A 527 -47.75 9.99 -46.58
CA GLY A 527 -48.62 9.28 -45.64
C GLY A 527 -48.19 7.84 -45.35
N LYS A 528 -47.04 7.41 -45.87
CA LYS A 528 -46.46 6.07 -45.60
C LYS A 528 -45.62 6.03 -44.33
N GLY A 529 -45.14 7.19 -43.88
CA GLY A 529 -44.22 7.31 -42.76
C GLY A 529 -42.81 6.79 -43.06
N MET A 530 -41.97 6.83 -42.03
CA MET A 530 -40.61 6.29 -42.05
C MET A 530 -40.56 4.87 -41.46
N ASP A 531 -39.39 4.23 -41.55
CA ASP A 531 -39.13 2.96 -40.88
C ASP A 531 -39.17 3.14 -39.35
N THR A 532 -39.83 2.22 -38.65
CA THR A 532 -39.94 2.22 -37.19
C THR A 532 -38.63 1.88 -36.51
N ASP A 533 -37.73 1.20 -37.22
CA ASP A 533 -36.38 0.95 -36.75
C ASP A 533 -35.53 2.24 -36.79
N LYS A 534 -35.93 3.25 -37.57
CA LYS A 534 -35.30 4.57 -37.63
C LYS A 534 -35.97 5.61 -36.74
N TYR A 535 -37.30 5.71 -36.78
CA TYR A 535 -38.05 6.70 -36.02
C TYR A 535 -39.26 6.08 -35.36
N PHE A 536 -39.41 6.31 -34.06
CA PHE A 536 -40.57 5.86 -33.30
C PHE A 536 -40.96 6.86 -32.22
N LEU A 537 -42.24 6.87 -31.88
CA LEU A 537 -42.79 7.80 -30.89
C LEU A 537 -42.84 7.13 -29.52
N VAL A 538 -42.37 7.82 -28.48
CA VAL A 538 -42.48 7.37 -27.09
C VAL A 538 -43.29 8.35 -26.26
N ASN A 539 -43.96 7.87 -25.22
CA ASN A 539 -44.63 8.72 -24.24
C ASN A 539 -43.78 8.90 -22.95
N THR A 540 -44.34 9.61 -21.96
CA THR A 540 -43.68 9.85 -20.66
C THR A 540 -43.37 8.60 -19.82
N SER A 541 -43.98 7.46 -20.13
CA SER A 541 -43.68 6.18 -19.49
C SER A 541 -42.58 5.38 -20.21
N GLY A 542 -42.09 5.88 -21.35
CA GLY A 542 -41.18 5.19 -22.26
C GLY A 542 -41.84 4.09 -23.10
N LYS A 543 -43.18 4.11 -23.18
CA LYS A 543 -43.92 3.17 -24.04
C LYS A 543 -43.82 3.64 -25.49
N VAL A 544 -43.41 2.74 -26.38
CA VAL A 544 -43.46 2.97 -27.83
C VAL A 544 -44.92 2.96 -28.31
N ILE A 545 -45.29 3.93 -29.13
CA ILE A 545 -46.62 4.02 -29.72
C ILE A 545 -46.64 3.23 -31.03
N ASP A 546 -47.18 2.02 -30.98
CA ASP A 546 -47.25 1.06 -32.09
C ASP A 546 -48.67 0.88 -32.68
N SER A 547 -49.67 1.36 -31.94
CA SER A 547 -51.08 1.31 -32.32
C SER A 547 -51.50 2.55 -33.11
N LYS A 548 -52.55 2.41 -33.94
CA LYS A 548 -53.12 3.56 -34.66
C LYS A 548 -53.69 4.58 -33.66
N SER A 549 -53.07 5.75 -33.56
CA SER A 549 -53.48 6.80 -32.62
C SER A 549 -53.09 8.20 -33.08
N LYS A 550 -53.54 9.21 -32.33
CA LYS A 550 -53.14 10.61 -32.45
C LYS A 550 -52.66 11.04 -31.08
N ASN A 551 -51.47 11.60 -31.01
CA ASN A 551 -50.78 11.83 -29.74
C ASN A 551 -50.35 13.29 -29.69
N LYS A 552 -50.94 14.04 -28.77
CA LYS A 552 -50.68 15.47 -28.58
C LYS A 552 -49.48 15.67 -27.67
N ASP A 553 -48.49 16.42 -28.14
CA ASP A 553 -47.30 16.77 -27.35
C ASP A 553 -47.52 18.02 -26.47
N GLY A 554 -46.43 18.53 -25.89
CA GLY A 554 -46.40 19.73 -25.05
C GLY A 554 -46.67 21.02 -25.81
N ASN A 555 -46.30 21.07 -27.10
CA ASN A 555 -46.35 22.25 -27.96
C ASN A 555 -47.57 22.26 -28.90
N ASP A 556 -48.60 21.49 -28.52
CA ASP A 556 -49.86 21.34 -29.24
C ASP A 556 -49.80 20.61 -30.61
N PHE A 557 -48.65 20.08 -31.00
CA PHE A 557 -48.54 19.24 -32.19
C PHE A 557 -49.13 17.85 -31.94
N GLN A 558 -49.78 17.31 -32.98
CA GLN A 558 -50.42 16.00 -32.98
C GLN A 558 -49.68 15.04 -33.90
N TYR A 559 -48.99 14.06 -33.31
CA TYR A 559 -48.36 12.97 -34.06
C TYR A 559 -49.41 11.95 -34.49
N VAL A 560 -49.54 11.72 -35.79
CA VAL A 560 -50.41 10.69 -36.36
C VAL A 560 -49.62 9.41 -36.55
N VAL A 561 -49.97 8.38 -35.78
CA VAL A 561 -49.31 7.07 -35.82
C VAL A 561 -50.23 6.06 -36.48
N ALA A 562 -49.71 5.35 -37.49
CA ALA A 562 -50.40 4.25 -38.16
C ALA A 562 -50.25 2.93 -37.38
N LYS A 563 -51.06 1.93 -37.72
CA LYS A 563 -50.89 0.58 -37.17
C LYS A 563 -49.49 0.04 -37.51
N GLY A 564 -48.76 -0.40 -36.50
CA GLY A 564 -47.37 -0.83 -36.62
C GLY A 564 -46.35 0.26 -36.25
N GLY A 565 -46.78 1.42 -35.74
CA GLY A 565 -45.89 2.42 -35.12
C GLY A 565 -45.31 3.50 -36.02
N LYS A 566 -45.61 3.45 -37.33
CA LYS A 566 -45.13 4.46 -38.28
C LYS A 566 -45.77 5.81 -38.03
N ILE A 567 -44.95 6.83 -37.81
CA ILE A 567 -45.41 8.23 -37.78
C ILE A 567 -45.64 8.66 -39.24
N ILE A 568 -46.89 8.93 -39.60
CA ILE A 568 -47.29 9.21 -40.99
C ILE A 568 -47.53 10.70 -41.25
N GLY A 569 -47.69 11.50 -40.21
CA GLY A 569 -47.84 12.95 -40.31
C GLY A 569 -47.94 13.63 -38.95
N ILE A 570 -47.87 14.95 -38.99
CA ILE A 570 -47.98 15.84 -37.83
C ILE A 570 -48.96 16.95 -38.20
N TYR A 571 -49.80 17.38 -37.27
CA TYR A 571 -50.69 18.51 -37.50
C TYR A 571 -50.91 19.33 -36.24
N VAL A 572 -51.31 20.59 -36.38
CA VAL A 572 -51.70 21.48 -35.28
C VAL A 572 -53.18 21.79 -35.42
N GLU A 573 -53.93 21.70 -34.32
CA GLU A 573 -55.34 22.10 -34.27
C GLU A 573 -55.46 23.60 -34.01
N ASP A 574 -56.46 24.25 -34.63
CA ASP A 574 -56.75 25.68 -34.49
C ASP A 574 -57.48 26.03 -33.17
#